data_AF-A0A964XAI3-F1
#
_entry.id   AF-A0A964XAI3-F1
#
_cell.length_a   1.000
_cell.length_b   1.000
_cell.length_c   1.000
_cell.angle_alpha   90.00
_cell.angle_beta   90.00
_cell.angle_gamma   90.00
#
_symmetry.space_group_name_H-M   'P 1'
#
loop_
_entity.id
_entity.type
_entity.pdbx_description
1 polymer ?
#
loop_
_entity_poly.entity_id
_entity_poly.type
_entity_poly.pdbx_seq_one_letter_code
_entity_poly.pdbx_strand_id
1 'polypeptide(L)'
;MARKDRKRQRRDQKKKRKKFDGSSLSQLHRIASRGKVLAAYITDTHGDEGEGMCSVMVLRQGPEGRHVMGAFLIDFWCLGLKDAFGRIGVSEADLAEQRERMVEGGVQSRAITLEVARQLVAGAIRWTREKGFKLPPQTDRWLTVLGDGLPIADADLGRFGGPNGKLHYEGTVPDLIKRLPDGDMNKFMQRSDTEVTFVLPDEDDEFADGILAGEDEEAALEAELGALAEKQGEQMLSVALRWCRDQGVTPHPRLGEAAQVMLLATLTGMTQGDEEGTDEPVAFDLLNAAVEHDPGLRPALDQIRDVFADADSAEAFAAALETAQTDG
;
A
#
# COMPACT_ATOMS: atom_id res chain seq x y z
N MET A 1 -2.02 -21.77 -34.09
CA MET A 1 -3.01 -20.66 -34.28
C MET A 1 -3.37 -19.94 -32.97
N ALA A 2 -3.39 -20.61 -31.81
CA ALA A 2 -3.80 -20.03 -30.50
C ALA A 2 -3.02 -18.81 -29.96
N ARG A 3 -1.73 -18.61 -30.31
CA ARG A 3 -0.91 -17.49 -29.80
C ARG A 3 -1.30 -16.11 -30.39
N LYS A 4 -1.82 -16.07 -31.62
CA LYS A 4 -2.24 -14.83 -32.29
C LYS A 4 -3.59 -14.32 -31.76
N ASP A 5 -4.51 -15.23 -31.44
CA ASP A 5 -5.84 -14.90 -30.91
C ASP A 5 -5.77 -14.39 -29.46
N ARG A 6 -4.89 -14.97 -28.62
CA ARG A 6 -4.64 -14.49 -27.26
C ARG A 6 -4.05 -13.07 -27.23
N LYS A 7 -3.18 -12.73 -28.20
CA LYS A 7 -2.58 -11.38 -28.34
C LYS A 7 -3.61 -10.35 -28.84
N ARG A 8 -4.57 -10.77 -29.68
CA ARG A 8 -5.67 -9.93 -30.15
C ARG A 8 -6.70 -9.68 -29.05
N GLN A 9 -7.09 -10.71 -28.30
CA GLN A 9 -7.96 -10.58 -27.12
C GLN A 9 -7.35 -9.67 -26.05
N ARG A 10 -6.05 -9.79 -25.73
CA ARG A 10 -5.35 -8.88 -24.81
C ARG A 10 -5.31 -7.44 -25.32
N ARG A 11 -5.14 -7.22 -26.63
CA ARG A 11 -5.20 -5.87 -27.23
C ARG A 11 -6.60 -5.28 -27.20
N ASP A 12 -7.63 -6.09 -27.42
CA ASP A 12 -9.02 -5.64 -27.39
C ASP A 12 -9.49 -5.41 -25.95
N GLN A 13 -9.04 -6.20 -24.98
CA GLN A 13 -9.20 -5.93 -23.55
C GLN A 13 -8.46 -4.64 -23.13
N LYS A 14 -7.20 -4.43 -23.54
CA LYS A 14 -6.48 -3.17 -23.27
C LYS A 14 -7.14 -1.94 -23.93
N LYS A 15 -7.73 -2.10 -25.12
CA LYS A 15 -8.49 -1.03 -25.79
C LYS A 15 -9.85 -0.76 -25.12
N LYS A 16 -10.51 -1.79 -24.58
CA LYS A 16 -11.73 -1.64 -23.77
C LYS A 16 -11.41 -0.99 -22.41
N ARG A 17 -10.34 -1.39 -21.73
CA ARG A 17 -9.83 -0.77 -20.48
C ARG A 17 -9.47 0.71 -20.69
N LYS A 18 -8.73 1.06 -21.76
CA LYS A 18 -8.42 2.47 -22.11
C LYS A 18 -9.65 3.32 -22.47
N LYS A 19 -10.72 2.73 -22.99
CA LYS A 19 -11.99 3.44 -23.21
C LYS A 19 -12.80 3.63 -21.93
N PHE A 20 -12.62 2.76 -20.95
CA PHE A 20 -13.34 2.82 -19.68
C PHE A 20 -12.73 3.87 -18.73
N ASP A 21 -11.40 4.02 -18.74
CA ASP A 21 -10.62 4.90 -17.86
C ASP A 21 -10.95 6.40 -18.01
N GLY A 22 -11.11 6.89 -19.25
CA GLY A 22 -11.59 8.27 -19.49
C GLY A 22 -13.10 8.46 -19.22
N SER A 23 -13.87 7.38 -19.19
CA SER A 23 -15.32 7.41 -18.95
C SER A 23 -15.69 7.22 -17.48
N SER A 24 -14.85 6.55 -16.69
CA SER A 24 -15.08 6.19 -15.30
C SER A 24 -15.00 7.42 -14.40
N LEU A 25 -14.02 8.31 -14.60
CA LEU A 25 -13.94 9.61 -13.91
C LEU A 25 -15.13 10.51 -14.26
N SER A 26 -15.55 10.54 -15.54
CA SER A 26 -16.74 11.28 -15.96
C SER A 26 -18.03 10.70 -15.36
N GLN A 27 -18.14 9.38 -15.27
CA GLN A 27 -19.27 8.70 -14.64
C GLN A 27 -19.28 8.90 -13.13
N LEU A 28 -18.14 8.75 -12.46
CA LEU A 28 -17.96 9.04 -11.04
C LEU A 28 -18.38 10.46 -10.75
N HIS A 29 -17.81 11.45 -11.42
CA HIS A 29 -18.14 12.85 -11.20
C HIS A 29 -19.62 13.13 -11.45
N ARG A 30 -20.24 12.52 -12.48
CA ARG A 30 -21.68 12.67 -12.76
C ARG A 30 -22.57 12.05 -11.69
N ILE A 31 -22.22 10.87 -11.19
CA ILE A 31 -22.99 10.17 -10.15
C ILE A 31 -22.74 10.82 -8.78
N ALA A 32 -21.54 11.28 -8.51
CA ALA A 32 -21.16 11.85 -7.24
C ALA A 32 -21.70 13.28 -7.06
N SER A 33 -21.71 14.09 -8.12
CA SER A 33 -22.26 15.45 -8.09
C SER A 33 -23.79 15.53 -8.14
N ARG A 34 -24.48 14.54 -8.76
CA ARG A 34 -25.94 14.59 -8.99
C ARG A 34 -26.72 13.41 -8.43
N GLY A 35 -26.03 12.38 -7.95
CA GLY A 35 -26.65 11.16 -7.44
C GLY A 35 -27.19 11.35 -6.03
N LYS A 36 -28.30 10.67 -5.75
CA LYS A 36 -28.92 10.64 -4.43
C LYS A 36 -28.01 9.86 -3.48
N VAL A 37 -27.71 10.45 -2.32
CA VAL A 37 -27.07 9.70 -1.22
C VAL A 37 -28.07 8.68 -0.72
N LEU A 38 -27.71 7.40 -0.82
CA LEU A 38 -28.54 6.31 -0.32
C LEU A 38 -28.24 6.02 1.14
N ALA A 39 -26.96 5.96 1.48
CA ALA A 39 -26.52 5.64 2.83
C ALA A 39 -25.09 6.14 3.06
N ALA A 40 -24.77 6.36 4.32
CA ALA A 40 -23.41 6.44 4.81
C ALA A 40 -23.29 5.60 6.07
N TYR A 41 -22.16 4.93 6.22
CA TYR A 41 -21.87 4.03 7.34
C TYR A 41 -20.50 4.36 7.91
N ILE A 42 -20.34 4.04 9.19
CA ILE A 42 -19.06 4.02 9.86
C ILE A 42 -18.93 2.66 10.54
N THR A 43 -17.76 2.04 10.45
CA THR A 43 -17.47 0.87 11.27
C THR A 43 -17.45 1.29 12.73
N ASP A 44 -18.10 0.50 13.56
CA ASP A 44 -18.18 0.72 15.00
C ASP A 44 -16.90 0.17 15.62
N THR A 45 -15.83 0.92 15.44
CA THR A 45 -14.54 0.81 16.11
C THR A 45 -14.35 2.09 16.93
N HIS A 46 -15.43 2.54 17.59
CA HIS A 46 -15.51 3.84 18.25
C HIS A 46 -14.35 4.03 19.22
N GLY A 47 -13.55 5.08 18.98
CA GLY A 47 -12.44 5.56 19.82
C GLY A 47 -12.80 6.04 21.23
N ASP A 48 -13.95 5.60 21.77
CA ASP A 48 -14.29 5.68 23.18
C ASP A 48 -13.85 4.40 23.94
N GLU A 49 -13.62 3.28 23.22
CA GLU A 49 -13.22 1.97 23.78
C GLU A 49 -11.88 1.41 23.24
N GLY A 50 -10.99 2.27 22.72
CA GLY A 50 -9.58 1.92 22.55
C GLY A 50 -9.11 1.52 21.14
N GLU A 51 -9.90 1.72 20.09
CA GLU A 51 -9.47 1.44 18.71
C GLU A 51 -9.14 2.72 17.93
N GLY A 52 -7.95 2.75 17.31
CA GLY A 52 -7.35 3.94 16.71
C GLY A 52 -7.81 4.28 15.29
N MET A 53 -8.63 3.43 14.65
CA MET A 53 -9.01 3.58 13.25
C MET A 53 -10.50 3.32 13.01
N CYS A 54 -11.08 3.91 11.96
CA CYS A 54 -12.42 3.57 11.49
C CYS A 54 -12.56 3.69 9.97
N SER A 55 -13.50 2.95 9.40
CA SER A 55 -13.86 3.06 7.98
C SER A 55 -15.18 3.80 7.80
N VAL A 56 -15.16 4.85 6.99
CA VAL A 56 -16.35 5.61 6.56
C VAL A 56 -16.71 5.20 5.14
N MET A 57 -17.92 4.71 4.93
CA MET A 57 -18.43 4.35 3.60
C MET A 57 -19.59 5.23 3.19
N VAL A 58 -19.61 5.66 1.93
CA VAL A 58 -20.70 6.47 1.35
C VAL A 58 -21.16 5.85 0.05
N LEU A 59 -22.48 5.68 -0.04
CA LEU A 59 -23.16 5.11 -1.20
C LEU A 59 -24.02 6.18 -1.89
N ARG A 60 -23.79 6.36 -3.19
CA ARG A 60 -24.62 7.20 -4.05
C ARG A 60 -25.25 6.40 -5.18
N GLN A 61 -26.50 6.73 -5.49
CA GLN A 61 -27.19 6.24 -6.66
C GLN A 61 -27.14 7.26 -7.79
N GLY A 62 -26.57 6.84 -8.91
CA GLY A 62 -26.55 7.58 -10.15
C GLY A 62 -27.81 7.41 -10.99
N PRO A 63 -27.89 8.12 -12.13
CA PRO A 63 -28.90 7.84 -13.15
C PRO A 63 -28.83 6.37 -13.61
N GLU A 64 -29.98 5.79 -13.95
CA GLU A 64 -30.12 4.38 -14.41
C GLU A 64 -29.85 3.31 -13.34
N GLY A 65 -29.93 3.65 -12.05
CA GLY A 65 -29.82 2.67 -10.95
C GLY A 65 -28.40 2.16 -10.71
N ARG A 66 -27.38 2.76 -11.33
CA ARG A 66 -25.97 2.45 -11.06
C ARG A 66 -25.49 3.11 -9.79
N HIS A 67 -24.82 2.38 -8.92
CA HIS A 67 -24.31 2.93 -7.68
C HIS A 67 -22.81 3.23 -7.74
N VAL A 68 -22.39 4.18 -6.93
CA VAL A 68 -20.99 4.47 -6.61
C VAL A 68 -20.83 4.35 -5.11
N MET A 69 -19.82 3.60 -4.70
CA MET A 69 -19.41 3.47 -3.32
C MET A 69 -18.00 4.05 -3.17
N GLY A 70 -17.82 4.93 -2.19
CA GLY A 70 -16.51 5.38 -1.72
C GLY A 70 -16.32 4.96 -0.27
N ALA A 71 -15.11 4.54 0.08
CA ALA A 71 -14.69 4.15 1.41
C ALA A 71 -13.43 4.93 1.80
N PHE A 72 -13.37 5.34 3.05
CA PHE A 72 -12.29 6.14 3.62
C PHE A 72 -11.86 5.52 4.94
N LEU A 73 -10.63 5.03 5.01
CA LEU A 73 -10.03 4.54 6.25
C LEU A 73 -9.37 5.71 6.97
N ILE A 74 -9.77 5.95 8.21
CA ILE A 74 -9.31 7.05 9.04
C ILE A 74 -8.53 6.45 10.21
N ASP A 75 -7.30 6.90 10.39
CA ASP A 75 -6.45 6.67 11.54
C ASP A 75 -6.44 7.93 12.41
N PHE A 76 -7.04 7.82 13.60
CA PHE A 76 -7.13 8.91 14.56
C PHE A 76 -5.83 9.13 15.31
N TRP A 77 -5.01 8.10 15.50
CA TRP A 77 -3.83 8.19 16.36
C TRP A 77 -2.61 8.76 15.66
N CYS A 78 -2.46 8.52 14.35
CA CYS A 78 -1.27 8.93 13.62
C CYS A 78 -1.58 9.56 12.26
N LEU A 79 -2.01 8.77 11.27
CA LEU A 79 -1.91 9.16 9.87
C LEU A 79 -2.99 10.14 9.39
N GLY A 80 -4.16 10.18 10.03
CA GLY A 80 -5.33 10.90 9.53
C GLY A 80 -6.07 10.09 8.48
N LEU A 81 -6.18 10.60 7.25
CA LEU A 81 -6.73 9.80 6.15
C LEU A 81 -5.71 8.74 5.73
N LYS A 82 -5.94 7.50 6.16
CA LYS A 82 -5.10 6.35 5.83
C LYS A 82 -5.40 5.89 4.41
N ASP A 83 -6.62 5.51 4.06
CA ASP A 83 -6.92 5.06 2.67
C ASP A 83 -8.20 5.67 2.11
N ALA A 84 -8.27 5.73 0.77
CA ALA A 84 -9.42 6.23 0.03
C ALA A 84 -9.61 5.41 -1.25
N PHE A 85 -10.68 4.62 -1.31
CA PHE A 85 -10.94 3.67 -2.40
C PHE A 85 -12.43 3.52 -2.65
N GLY A 86 -12.81 2.75 -3.66
CA GLY A 86 -14.22 2.56 -3.97
C GLY A 86 -14.51 1.84 -5.27
N ARG A 87 -15.79 1.73 -5.60
CA ARG A 87 -16.28 1.05 -6.80
C ARG A 87 -17.37 1.85 -7.51
N ILE A 88 -17.37 1.77 -8.83
CA ILE A 88 -18.36 2.42 -9.71
C ILE A 88 -19.17 1.33 -10.41
N GLY A 89 -20.48 1.53 -10.54
CA GLY A 89 -21.37 0.57 -11.19
C GLY A 89 -21.76 -0.58 -10.28
N VAL A 90 -21.74 -0.35 -8.96
CA VAL A 90 -22.10 -1.35 -7.95
C VAL A 90 -23.61 -1.64 -8.06
N SER A 91 -23.97 -2.93 -8.10
CA SER A 91 -25.36 -3.38 -8.10
C SER A 91 -25.93 -3.39 -6.67
N GLU A 92 -27.27 -3.47 -6.53
CA GLU A 92 -27.87 -3.64 -5.20
C GLU A 92 -27.48 -4.98 -4.56
N ALA A 93 -27.26 -6.02 -5.38
CA ALA A 93 -26.81 -7.33 -4.91
C ALA A 93 -25.38 -7.26 -4.36
N ASP A 94 -24.47 -6.58 -5.07
CA ASP A 94 -23.08 -6.39 -4.62
C ASP A 94 -23.03 -5.68 -3.25
N LEU A 95 -23.93 -4.72 -3.02
CA LEU A 95 -24.03 -4.01 -1.73
C LEU A 95 -24.60 -4.89 -0.62
N ALA A 96 -25.52 -5.79 -0.95
CA ALA A 96 -26.09 -6.73 0.01
C ALA A 96 -25.03 -7.77 0.42
N GLU A 97 -24.35 -8.35 -0.55
CA GLU A 97 -23.22 -9.27 -0.35
C GLU A 97 -22.10 -8.62 0.47
N GLN A 98 -21.74 -7.38 0.15
CA GLN A 98 -20.72 -6.64 0.90
C GLN A 98 -21.09 -6.45 2.37
N ARG A 99 -22.36 -6.12 2.65
CA ARG A 99 -22.84 -5.98 4.03
C ARG A 99 -22.85 -7.31 4.76
N GLU A 100 -23.25 -8.38 4.08
CA GLU A 100 -23.24 -9.74 4.63
C GLU A 100 -21.82 -10.15 5.01
N ARG A 101 -20.84 -9.96 4.11
CA ARG A 101 -19.42 -10.24 4.37
C ARG A 101 -18.85 -9.43 5.53
N MET A 102 -19.23 -8.16 5.66
CA MET A 102 -18.82 -7.34 6.81
C MET A 102 -19.37 -7.88 8.13
N VAL A 103 -20.64 -8.30 8.15
CA VAL A 103 -21.27 -8.90 9.33
C VAL A 103 -20.65 -10.27 9.66
N GLU A 104 -20.41 -11.11 8.66
CA GLU A 104 -19.74 -12.41 8.82
C GLU A 104 -18.31 -12.26 9.34
N GLY A 105 -17.59 -11.24 8.88
CA GLY A 105 -16.26 -10.88 9.39
C GLY A 105 -16.26 -10.17 10.74
N GLY A 106 -17.41 -10.09 11.43
CA GLY A 106 -17.52 -9.47 12.75
C GLY A 106 -17.41 -7.94 12.77
N VAL A 107 -17.34 -7.29 11.61
CA VAL A 107 -17.25 -5.83 11.50
C VAL A 107 -18.62 -5.22 11.77
N GLN A 108 -18.79 -4.68 12.97
CA GLN A 108 -19.97 -3.90 13.29
C GLN A 108 -19.93 -2.57 12.55
N SER A 109 -21.06 -2.14 11.99
CA SER A 109 -21.17 -0.82 11.38
C SER A 109 -22.53 -0.21 11.70
N ARG A 110 -22.55 1.12 11.79
CA ARG A 110 -23.76 1.89 12.06
C ARG A 110 -23.96 2.96 11.01
N ALA A 111 -25.22 3.29 10.75
CA ALA A 111 -25.57 4.35 9.82
C ALA A 111 -25.18 5.73 10.40
N ILE A 112 -24.67 6.59 9.53
CA ILE A 112 -24.37 8.00 9.81
C ILE A 112 -24.97 8.90 8.73
N THR A 113 -25.05 10.20 9.01
CA THR A 113 -25.44 11.18 7.99
C THR A 113 -24.26 11.49 7.06
N LEU A 114 -24.54 11.96 5.85
CA LEU A 114 -23.49 12.45 4.95
C LEU A 114 -22.65 13.56 5.61
N GLU A 115 -23.29 14.43 6.40
CA GLU A 115 -22.59 15.53 7.07
C GLU A 115 -21.54 15.00 8.06
N VAL A 116 -21.89 13.99 8.87
CA VAL A 116 -20.92 13.34 9.77
C VAL A 116 -19.77 12.73 8.98
N ALA A 117 -20.05 12.03 7.87
CA ALA A 117 -19.01 11.47 7.00
C ALA A 117 -18.09 12.56 6.43
N ARG A 118 -18.66 13.69 5.98
CA ARG A 118 -17.91 14.84 5.46
C ARG A 118 -16.99 15.45 6.51
N GLN A 119 -17.48 15.64 7.74
CA GLN A 119 -16.69 16.20 8.84
C GLN A 119 -15.52 15.29 9.23
N LEU A 120 -15.77 13.98 9.36
CA LEU A 120 -14.73 13.00 9.70
C LEU A 120 -13.62 12.96 8.64
N VAL A 121 -13.98 12.83 7.36
CA VAL A 121 -13.01 12.78 6.27
C VAL A 121 -12.28 14.12 6.09
N ALA A 122 -12.97 15.24 6.27
CA ALA A 122 -12.34 16.56 6.26
C ALA A 122 -11.31 16.71 7.39
N GLY A 123 -11.63 16.27 8.60
CA GLY A 123 -10.73 16.25 9.75
C GLY A 123 -9.52 15.36 9.51
N ALA A 124 -9.75 14.16 8.96
CA ALA A 124 -8.69 13.22 8.60
C ALA A 124 -7.69 13.81 7.60
N ILE A 125 -8.19 14.46 6.54
CA ILE A 125 -7.34 15.14 5.54
C ILE A 125 -6.57 16.31 6.15
N ARG A 126 -7.24 17.12 6.97
CA ARG A 126 -6.61 18.25 7.65
C ARG A 126 -5.47 17.75 8.54
N TRP A 127 -5.71 16.71 9.33
CA TRP A 127 -4.72 16.10 10.20
C TRP A 127 -3.52 15.56 9.42
N THR A 128 -3.75 14.76 8.37
CA THR A 128 -2.69 14.23 7.50
C THR A 128 -1.77 15.34 7.00
N ARG A 129 -2.35 16.46 6.54
CA ARG A 129 -1.60 17.62 6.04
C ARG A 129 -0.83 18.34 7.14
N GLU A 130 -1.46 18.61 8.28
CA GLU A 130 -0.83 19.31 9.41
C GLU A 130 0.33 18.49 10.03
N LYS A 131 0.23 17.16 10.03
CA LYS A 131 1.29 16.26 10.51
C LYS A 131 2.37 15.95 9.47
N GLY A 132 2.17 16.37 8.22
CA GLY A 132 3.16 16.25 7.15
C GLY A 132 3.18 14.87 6.48
N PHE A 133 2.09 14.11 6.52
CA PHE A 133 1.96 12.85 5.81
C PHE A 133 1.43 13.05 4.38
N LYS A 134 1.70 12.07 3.52
CA LYS A 134 1.10 11.96 2.18
C LYS A 134 -0.34 11.45 2.28
N LEU A 135 -1.25 12.10 1.56
CA LEU A 135 -2.59 11.57 1.35
C LEU A 135 -2.52 10.30 0.48
N PRO A 136 -3.43 9.33 0.68
CA PRO A 136 -3.46 8.12 -0.14
C PRO A 136 -3.67 8.44 -1.62
N PRO A 137 -3.20 7.57 -2.52
CA PRO A 137 -3.50 7.65 -3.94
C PRO A 137 -5.01 7.76 -4.17
N GLN A 138 -5.41 8.42 -5.26
CA GLN A 138 -6.82 8.55 -5.65
C GLN A 138 -7.73 9.25 -4.62
N THR A 139 -7.20 9.89 -3.57
CA THR A 139 -7.99 10.69 -2.61
C THR A 139 -8.96 11.64 -3.32
N ASP A 140 -8.47 12.47 -4.24
CA ASP A 140 -9.29 13.45 -4.96
C ASP A 140 -10.41 12.79 -5.77
N ARG A 141 -10.15 11.60 -6.32
CA ARG A 141 -11.15 10.82 -7.06
C ARG A 141 -12.30 10.45 -6.12
N TRP A 142 -11.99 9.81 -4.99
CA TRP A 142 -13.02 9.26 -4.11
C TRP A 142 -13.72 10.31 -3.26
N LEU A 143 -13.06 11.45 -2.97
CA LEU A 143 -13.69 12.60 -2.31
C LEU A 143 -14.92 13.12 -3.06
N THR A 144 -15.00 12.93 -4.38
CA THR A 144 -16.19 13.31 -5.14
C THR A 144 -17.47 12.69 -4.58
N VAL A 145 -17.41 11.47 -4.02
CA VAL A 145 -18.56 10.76 -3.43
C VAL A 145 -19.12 11.49 -2.20
N LEU A 146 -18.31 12.28 -1.51
CA LEU A 146 -18.76 13.13 -0.41
C LEU A 146 -19.45 14.41 -0.90
N GLY A 147 -19.30 14.74 -2.18
CA GLY A 147 -19.76 15.98 -2.79
C GLY A 147 -18.76 17.13 -2.60
N ASP A 148 -18.97 18.23 -3.31
CA ASP A 148 -18.04 19.35 -3.34
C ASP A 148 -17.94 20.10 -1.99
N GLY A 149 -16.87 20.89 -1.83
CA GLY A 149 -16.73 21.85 -0.73
C GLY A 149 -16.61 21.23 0.66
N LEU A 150 -15.76 20.22 0.84
CA LEU A 150 -15.48 19.69 2.18
C LEU A 150 -14.90 20.80 3.09
N PRO A 151 -15.33 20.87 4.37
CA PRO A 151 -14.91 21.90 5.31
C PRO A 151 -13.52 21.59 5.90
N ILE A 152 -12.52 21.32 5.06
CA ILE A 152 -11.20 20.84 5.49
C ILE A 152 -10.51 21.83 6.43
N ALA A 153 -10.60 23.13 6.15
CA ALA A 153 -9.91 24.15 6.96
C ALA A 153 -10.49 24.28 8.38
N ASP A 154 -11.80 24.06 8.53
CA ASP A 154 -12.54 24.27 9.77
C ASP A 154 -12.87 22.95 10.50
N ALA A 155 -12.43 21.81 9.95
CA ALA A 155 -12.76 20.51 10.50
C ALA A 155 -12.17 20.32 11.90
N ASP A 156 -12.95 19.72 12.79
CA ASP A 156 -12.56 19.42 14.17
C ASP A 156 -11.46 18.34 14.20
N LEU A 157 -10.39 18.64 14.94
CA LEU A 157 -9.26 17.74 15.15
C LEU A 157 -9.23 17.14 16.56
N GLY A 158 -10.20 17.44 17.41
CA GLY A 158 -10.20 17.00 18.82
C GLY A 158 -10.22 15.49 19.02
N ARG A 159 -10.55 14.73 17.97
CA ARG A 159 -10.51 13.26 17.94
C ARG A 159 -9.18 12.67 17.49
N PHE A 160 -8.27 13.51 16.97
CA PHE A 160 -7.00 13.07 16.42
C PHE A 160 -5.86 13.27 17.42
N GLY A 161 -4.91 12.36 17.40
CA GLY A 161 -3.84 12.21 18.37
C GLY A 161 -3.94 10.85 19.05
N GLY A 162 -2.79 10.21 19.25
CA GLY A 162 -2.70 8.96 19.97
C GLY A 162 -2.83 9.16 21.49
N PRO A 163 -2.83 8.04 22.24
CA PRO A 163 -2.78 8.07 23.70
C PRO A 163 -1.67 9.00 24.21
N ASN A 164 -1.94 9.75 25.28
CA ASN A 164 -0.99 10.70 25.88
C ASN A 164 -0.61 11.93 25.01
N GLY A 165 -1.32 12.18 23.92
CA GLY A 165 -1.12 13.36 23.07
C GLY A 165 0.06 13.27 22.10
N LYS A 166 0.66 12.08 21.96
CA LYS A 166 1.65 11.75 20.94
C LYS A 166 0.99 11.10 19.73
N LEU A 167 1.66 11.11 18.59
CA LEU A 167 1.27 10.28 17.45
C LEU A 167 1.54 8.81 17.79
N HIS A 168 0.56 7.93 17.60
CA HIS A 168 0.75 6.49 17.81
C HIS A 168 0.50 5.76 16.49
N TYR A 169 1.58 5.36 15.81
CA TYR A 169 1.50 4.60 14.58
C TYR A 169 1.37 3.12 14.89
N GLU A 170 0.36 2.49 14.31
CA GLU A 170 0.16 1.04 14.35
C GLU A 170 -0.01 0.51 12.92
N GLY A 171 0.89 -0.37 12.48
CA GLY A 171 0.85 -0.93 11.13
C GLY A 171 2.21 -1.46 10.65
N THR A 172 2.32 -1.72 9.35
CA THR A 172 3.52 -2.31 8.76
C THR A 172 4.57 -1.25 8.40
N VAL A 173 5.84 -1.65 8.27
CA VAL A 173 6.92 -0.75 7.80
C VAL A 173 6.66 -0.22 6.38
N PRO A 174 6.27 -1.05 5.39
CA PRO A 174 5.95 -0.56 4.04
C PRO A 174 4.83 0.48 4.02
N ASP A 175 3.78 0.30 4.84
CA ASP A 175 2.70 1.29 4.95
C ASP A 175 3.24 2.61 5.48
N LEU A 176 4.09 2.61 6.51
CA LEU A 176 4.67 3.85 7.05
C LEU A 176 5.51 4.59 6.00
N ILE A 177 6.39 3.88 5.30
CA ILE A 177 7.28 4.47 4.29
C ILE A 177 6.47 5.16 3.19
N LYS A 178 5.39 4.55 2.69
CA LYS A 178 4.55 5.18 1.64
C LYS A 178 3.84 6.45 2.13
N ARG A 179 3.60 6.60 3.44
CA ARG A 179 2.97 7.82 4.01
C ARG A 179 3.95 8.96 4.23
N LEU A 180 5.25 8.69 4.34
CA LEU A 180 6.24 9.72 4.63
C LEU A 180 6.63 10.50 3.35
N PRO A 181 6.77 11.84 3.39
CA PRO A 181 7.16 12.63 2.23
C PRO A 181 8.46 12.18 1.56
N ASP A 182 9.47 11.93 2.39
CA ASP A 182 10.84 11.49 2.04
C ASP A 182 11.01 9.97 2.10
N GLY A 183 10.03 9.23 2.64
CA GLY A 183 10.15 7.79 2.87
C GLY A 183 11.12 7.44 3.99
N ASP A 184 11.61 8.42 4.76
CA ASP A 184 12.62 8.23 5.79
C ASP A 184 11.98 7.85 7.13
N MET A 185 11.85 6.55 7.36
CA MET A 185 11.34 6.00 8.61
C MET A 185 12.22 6.36 9.82
N ASN A 186 13.54 6.39 9.67
CA ASN A 186 14.46 6.64 10.78
C ASN A 186 14.23 8.04 11.35
N LYS A 187 14.08 9.03 10.46
CA LYS A 187 13.73 10.40 10.84
C LYS A 187 12.37 10.48 11.53
N PHE A 188 11.39 9.68 11.10
CA PHE A 188 10.09 9.61 11.77
C PHE A 188 10.21 9.02 13.19
N MET A 189 10.94 7.91 13.36
CA MET A 189 11.13 7.23 14.64
C MET A 189 11.95 8.04 15.65
N GLN A 190 12.83 8.94 15.19
CA GLN A 190 13.61 9.83 16.05
C GLN A 190 12.80 10.98 16.65
N ARG A 191 11.54 11.17 16.24
CA ARG A 191 10.70 12.23 16.77
C ARG A 191 10.30 11.93 18.22
N SER A 192 10.33 12.96 19.06
CA SER A 192 9.93 12.82 20.47
C SER A 192 8.40 12.75 20.66
N ASP A 193 7.63 13.09 19.63
CA ASP A 193 6.17 13.12 19.62
C ASP A 193 5.52 11.88 18.98
N THR A 194 6.29 10.82 18.73
CA THR A 194 5.80 9.58 18.09
C THR A 194 6.03 8.35 18.94
N GLU A 195 5.08 7.43 18.90
CA GLU A 195 5.17 6.05 19.38
C GLU A 195 4.81 5.14 18.19
N VAL A 196 5.55 4.06 18.02
CA VAL A 196 5.46 3.21 16.82
C VAL A 196 5.35 1.76 17.27
N THR A 197 4.24 1.13 16.92
CA THR A 197 3.98 -0.29 17.10
C THR A 197 3.92 -0.92 15.72
N PHE A 198 4.91 -1.73 15.37
CA PHE A 198 4.86 -2.47 14.12
C PHE A 198 4.04 -3.73 14.29
N VAL A 199 3.05 -3.89 13.43
CA VAL A 199 2.19 -5.08 13.38
C VAL A 199 2.62 -5.93 12.19
N LEU A 200 2.69 -7.24 12.39
CA LEU A 200 2.94 -8.19 11.31
C LEU A 200 1.62 -8.36 10.54
N PRO A 201 1.63 -8.39 9.20
CA PRO A 201 0.42 -8.71 8.45
C PRO A 201 -0.06 -10.11 8.86
N ASP A 202 -1.27 -10.23 9.38
CA ASP A 202 -1.88 -11.53 9.63
C ASP A 202 -2.07 -12.25 8.28
N GLU A 203 -1.78 -13.55 8.21
CA GLU A 203 -2.00 -14.34 6.98
C GLU A 203 -3.49 -14.40 6.59
N ASP A 204 -4.39 -14.07 7.53
CA ASP A 204 -5.84 -13.99 7.34
C ASP A 204 -6.34 -12.54 7.09
N ASP A 205 -5.45 -11.54 7.08
CA ASP A 205 -5.79 -10.11 6.89
C ASP A 205 -6.00 -9.70 5.42
N GLU A 206 -6.33 -10.66 4.54
CA GLU A 206 -6.94 -10.36 3.23
C GLU A 206 -8.24 -9.53 3.36
N PHE A 207 -8.79 -9.42 4.58
CA PHE A 207 -10.02 -8.69 4.87
C PHE A 207 -9.89 -7.16 4.78
N ALA A 208 -8.73 -6.56 5.13
CA ALA A 208 -8.61 -5.10 5.19
C ALA A 208 -8.31 -4.47 3.82
N ASP A 209 -7.40 -5.06 3.04
CA ASP A 209 -6.98 -4.54 1.72
C ASP A 209 -7.71 -5.22 0.54
N GLY A 210 -8.12 -6.48 0.68
CA GLY A 210 -8.64 -7.29 -0.44
C GLY A 210 -10.14 -7.13 -0.73
N ILE A 211 -10.93 -6.62 0.21
CA ILE A 211 -12.40 -6.65 0.05
C ILE A 211 -12.90 -5.62 -0.98
N LEU A 212 -12.19 -4.50 -1.15
CA LEU A 212 -12.62 -3.42 -2.04
C LEU A 212 -11.62 -2.98 -3.09
N ALA A 213 -10.35 -3.39 -3.00
CA ALA A 213 -9.42 -3.27 -4.12
C ALA A 213 -10.06 -3.94 -5.34
N GLY A 214 -10.22 -3.20 -6.44
CA GLY A 214 -10.57 -3.84 -7.70
C GLY A 214 -9.39 -4.67 -8.20
N GLU A 215 -9.61 -5.60 -9.13
CA GLU A 215 -8.53 -6.30 -9.87
C GLU A 215 -7.49 -5.32 -10.50
N ASP A 216 -7.82 -4.03 -10.58
CA ASP A 216 -6.95 -2.95 -11.05
C ASP A 216 -5.98 -2.41 -9.99
N GLU A 217 -6.26 -2.53 -8.68
CA GLU A 217 -5.43 -2.04 -7.58
C GLU A 217 -4.40 -3.07 -7.11
N GLU A 218 -4.76 -4.35 -7.06
CA GLU A 218 -3.82 -5.45 -6.81
C GLU A 218 -2.70 -5.48 -7.87
N ALA A 219 -3.07 -5.33 -9.14
CA ALA A 219 -2.11 -5.21 -10.23
C ALA A 219 -1.28 -3.91 -10.19
N ALA A 220 -1.78 -2.85 -9.54
CA ALA A 220 -1.04 -1.61 -9.35
C ALA A 220 -0.03 -1.74 -8.20
N LEU A 221 -0.41 -2.41 -7.11
CA LEU A 221 0.46 -2.72 -5.98
C LEU A 221 1.60 -3.67 -6.42
N GLU A 222 1.30 -4.73 -7.17
CA GLU A 222 2.32 -5.60 -7.77
C GLU A 222 3.27 -4.82 -8.69
N ALA A 223 2.74 -3.88 -9.48
CA ALA A 223 3.54 -3.04 -10.36
C ALA A 223 4.40 -2.03 -9.57
N GLU A 224 3.91 -1.52 -8.44
CA GLU A 224 4.64 -0.59 -7.57
C GLU A 224 5.72 -1.31 -6.76
N LEU A 225 5.43 -2.50 -6.22
CA LEU A 225 6.42 -3.37 -5.57
C LEU A 225 7.50 -3.81 -6.58
N GLY A 226 7.08 -4.15 -7.81
CA GLY A 226 7.99 -4.43 -8.92
C GLY A 226 8.87 -3.25 -9.29
N ALA A 227 8.31 -2.03 -9.34
CA ALA A 227 9.08 -0.81 -9.62
C ALA A 227 10.05 -0.44 -8.48
N LEU A 228 9.65 -0.68 -7.22
CA LEU A 228 10.52 -0.50 -6.06
C LEU A 228 11.66 -1.51 -6.07
N ALA A 229 11.37 -2.79 -6.35
CA ALA A 229 12.36 -3.84 -6.48
C ALA A 229 13.30 -3.61 -7.67
N GLU A 230 12.80 -3.05 -8.78
CA GLU A 230 13.63 -2.66 -9.93
C GLU A 230 14.59 -1.52 -9.56
N LYS A 231 14.08 -0.46 -8.94
CA LYS A 231 14.89 0.70 -8.50
C LYS A 231 15.93 0.34 -7.44
N GLN A 232 15.54 -0.43 -6.43
CA GLN A 232 16.46 -0.88 -5.38
C GLN A 232 17.42 -1.97 -5.89
N GLY A 233 16.98 -2.81 -6.82
CA GLY A 233 17.82 -3.81 -7.48
C GLY A 233 18.91 -3.17 -8.35
N GLU A 234 18.63 -2.06 -9.02
CA GLU A 234 19.64 -1.26 -9.74
C GLU A 234 20.69 -0.68 -8.79
N GLN A 235 20.27 -0.20 -7.60
CA GLN A 235 21.18 0.31 -6.59
C GLN A 235 22.08 -0.80 -6.05
N MET A 236 21.51 -1.95 -5.70
CA MET A 236 22.25 -3.13 -5.25
C MET A 236 23.23 -3.63 -6.31
N LEU A 237 22.83 -3.63 -7.58
CA LEU A 237 23.71 -3.93 -8.71
C LEU A 237 24.86 -2.93 -8.82
N SER A 238 24.59 -1.63 -8.63
CA SER A 238 25.63 -0.60 -8.70
C SER A 238 26.71 -0.78 -7.61
N VAL A 239 26.30 -1.18 -6.41
CA VAL A 239 27.20 -1.52 -5.30
C VAL A 239 28.03 -2.76 -5.63
N ALA A 240 27.38 -3.83 -6.13
CA ALA A 240 28.07 -5.06 -6.50
C ALA A 240 29.10 -4.84 -7.64
N LEU A 241 28.77 -4.01 -8.63
CA LEU A 241 29.69 -3.66 -9.72
C LEU A 241 30.87 -2.81 -9.25
N ARG A 242 30.65 -1.91 -8.28
CA ARG A 242 31.71 -1.11 -7.66
C ARG A 242 32.67 -2.01 -6.87
N TRP A 243 32.13 -2.88 -6.02
CA TRP A 243 32.92 -3.87 -5.28
C TRP A 243 33.74 -4.78 -6.21
N CYS A 244 33.14 -5.29 -7.31
CA CYS A 244 33.86 -6.11 -8.29
C CYS A 244 35.07 -5.36 -8.87
N ARG A 245 34.91 -4.06 -9.16
CA ARG A 245 36.00 -3.21 -9.67
C ARG A 245 37.11 -3.04 -8.63
N ASP A 246 36.74 -2.76 -7.38
CA ASP A 246 37.70 -2.48 -6.30
C ASP A 246 38.50 -3.73 -5.91
N GLN A 247 37.87 -4.91 -5.96
CA GLN A 247 38.52 -6.20 -5.70
C GLN A 247 39.21 -6.81 -6.93
N GLY A 248 39.11 -6.18 -8.11
CA GLY A 248 39.65 -6.73 -9.36
C GLY A 248 38.97 -8.01 -9.84
N VAL A 249 37.73 -8.25 -9.41
CA VAL A 249 36.92 -9.42 -9.76
C VAL A 249 36.10 -9.11 -11.01
N THR A 250 36.02 -10.06 -11.95
CA THR A 250 35.17 -9.88 -13.14
C THR A 250 33.69 -10.11 -12.76
N PRO A 251 32.78 -9.16 -13.04
CA PRO A 251 31.37 -9.33 -12.70
C PRO A 251 30.72 -10.40 -13.57
N HIS A 252 29.91 -11.26 -12.95
CA HIS A 252 29.17 -12.30 -13.65
C HIS A 252 28.14 -11.66 -14.58
N PRO A 253 27.91 -12.20 -15.80
CA PRO A 253 26.96 -11.61 -16.77
C PRO A 253 25.52 -11.51 -16.26
N ARG A 254 25.15 -12.28 -15.24
CA ARG A 254 23.81 -12.31 -14.62
C ARG A 254 23.74 -11.62 -13.25
N LEU A 255 24.73 -10.78 -12.92
CA LEU A 255 24.80 -10.11 -11.62
C LEU A 255 23.56 -9.24 -11.33
N GLY A 256 22.96 -8.63 -12.36
CA GLY A 256 21.71 -7.86 -12.18
C GLY A 256 20.52 -8.72 -11.76
N GLU A 257 20.37 -9.91 -12.33
CA GLU A 257 19.28 -10.83 -11.98
C GLU A 257 19.46 -11.37 -10.56
N ALA A 258 20.70 -11.71 -10.18
CA ALA A 258 21.01 -12.14 -8.83
C ALA A 258 20.75 -11.03 -7.80
N ALA A 259 21.00 -9.76 -8.13
CA ALA A 259 20.76 -8.63 -7.23
C ALA A 259 19.25 -8.47 -6.95
N GLN A 260 18.43 -8.58 -7.99
CA GLN A 260 16.97 -8.54 -7.84
C GLN A 260 16.43 -9.70 -7.01
N VAL A 261 16.91 -10.93 -7.27
CA VAL A 261 16.50 -12.13 -6.54
C VAL A 261 16.94 -12.05 -5.08
N MET A 262 18.15 -11.56 -4.80
CA MET A 262 18.63 -11.41 -3.44
C MET A 262 17.89 -10.29 -2.69
N LEU A 263 17.60 -9.16 -3.34
CA LEU A 263 16.76 -8.11 -2.76
C LEU A 263 15.37 -8.65 -2.40
N LEU A 264 14.74 -9.38 -3.31
CA LEU A 264 13.43 -9.97 -3.08
C LEU A 264 13.48 -10.94 -1.89
N ALA A 265 14.46 -11.85 -1.86
CA ALA A 265 14.65 -12.79 -0.76
C ALA A 265 14.94 -12.10 0.59
N THR A 266 15.68 -10.99 0.59
CA THR A 266 15.92 -10.18 1.80
C THR A 266 14.65 -9.47 2.26
N LEU A 267 13.89 -8.87 1.33
CA LEU A 267 12.61 -8.23 1.65
C LEU A 267 11.59 -9.22 2.20
N THR A 268 11.60 -10.48 1.71
CA THR A 268 10.74 -11.55 2.22
C THR A 268 11.28 -12.24 3.48
N GLY A 269 12.59 -12.26 3.69
CA GLY A 269 13.22 -12.82 4.88
C GLY A 269 13.13 -11.92 6.11
N MET A 270 13.12 -10.59 5.92
CA MET A 270 12.96 -9.62 7.01
C MET A 270 11.54 -9.55 7.57
N THR A 271 10.56 -10.23 6.94
CA THR A 271 9.15 -10.26 7.37
C THR A 271 8.79 -11.44 8.28
N GLN A 272 9.71 -12.36 8.57
CA GLN A 272 9.47 -13.50 9.46
C GLN A 272 10.52 -13.52 10.59
N GLY A 273 10.11 -13.16 11.79
CA GLY A 273 10.91 -13.32 13.01
C GLY A 273 10.67 -14.69 13.64
N ASP A 274 11.75 -15.30 14.10
CA ASP A 274 11.89 -16.60 14.77
C ASP A 274 10.72 -16.99 15.70
N GLU A 275 9.71 -17.75 15.22
CA GLU A 275 8.97 -18.70 16.07
C GLU A 275 8.66 -20.01 15.32
N GLU A 276 9.15 -21.10 15.91
CA GLU A 276 8.83 -22.53 15.73
C GLU A 276 9.26 -23.27 14.44
N GLY A 277 10.52 -23.72 14.44
CA GLY A 277 10.80 -25.16 14.27
C GLY A 277 11.15 -25.67 12.87
N THR A 278 11.35 -24.81 11.88
CA THR A 278 12.02 -25.17 10.62
C THR A 278 13.41 -24.52 10.58
N ASP A 279 14.46 -25.33 10.58
CA ASP A 279 15.87 -24.93 10.71
C ASP A 279 16.43 -24.09 9.53
N GLU A 280 15.63 -23.70 8.53
CA GLU A 280 16.10 -22.93 7.37
C GLU A 280 15.31 -21.62 7.17
N PRO A 281 15.97 -20.45 7.07
CA PRO A 281 15.28 -19.17 6.87
C PRO A 281 14.56 -19.13 5.51
N VAL A 282 13.35 -18.56 5.42
CA VAL A 282 12.58 -18.44 4.16
C VAL A 282 13.29 -17.63 3.06
N ALA A 283 14.24 -16.77 3.43
CA ALA A 283 15.17 -16.16 2.47
C ALA A 283 16.00 -17.22 1.71
N PHE A 284 16.41 -18.30 2.39
CA PHE A 284 17.08 -19.43 1.76
C PHE A 284 16.15 -20.20 0.83
N ASP A 285 14.87 -20.37 1.16
CA ASP A 285 13.90 -21.07 0.30
C ASP A 285 13.66 -20.34 -1.01
N LEU A 286 13.53 -19.00 -1.00
CA LEU A 286 13.38 -18.21 -2.23
C LEU A 286 14.65 -18.25 -3.09
N LEU A 287 15.83 -18.16 -2.48
CA LEU A 287 17.11 -18.28 -3.18
C LEU A 287 17.30 -19.68 -3.76
N ASN A 288 16.94 -20.72 -3.01
CA ASN A 288 17.02 -22.11 -3.45
C ASN A 288 16.01 -22.40 -4.55
N ALA A 289 14.76 -21.94 -4.44
CA ALA A 289 13.74 -22.08 -5.48
C ALA A 289 14.15 -21.36 -6.78
N ALA A 290 14.78 -20.18 -6.69
CA ALA A 290 15.32 -19.48 -7.86
C ALA A 290 16.46 -20.28 -8.52
N VAL A 291 17.33 -20.91 -7.72
CA VAL A 291 18.42 -21.78 -8.22
C VAL A 291 17.90 -23.11 -8.77
N GLU A 292 16.86 -23.69 -8.19
CA GLU A 292 16.21 -24.89 -8.71
C GLU A 292 15.54 -24.63 -10.05
N HIS A 293 14.90 -23.46 -10.20
CA HIS A 293 14.31 -23.03 -11.45
C HIS A 293 15.37 -22.68 -12.51
N ASP A 294 16.49 -22.10 -12.09
CA ASP A 294 17.61 -21.75 -12.95
C ASP A 294 18.98 -21.97 -12.27
N PRO A 295 19.58 -23.17 -12.46
CA PRO A 295 20.88 -23.50 -11.85
C PRO A 295 22.02 -22.58 -12.30
N GLY A 296 21.89 -21.92 -13.46
CA GLY A 296 22.87 -20.98 -13.98
C GLY A 296 22.93 -19.65 -13.22
N LEU A 297 22.00 -19.42 -12.29
CA LEU A 297 21.96 -18.23 -11.44
C LEU A 297 22.87 -18.35 -10.20
N ARG A 298 23.20 -19.59 -9.78
CA ARG A 298 23.98 -19.85 -8.56
C ARG A 298 25.32 -19.10 -8.50
N PRO A 299 26.17 -19.09 -9.55
CA PRO A 299 27.44 -18.37 -9.51
C PRO A 299 27.29 -16.84 -9.35
N ALA A 300 26.19 -16.29 -9.86
CA ALA A 300 25.89 -14.86 -9.71
C ALA A 300 25.43 -14.53 -8.28
N LEU A 301 24.62 -15.40 -7.67
CA LEU A 301 24.19 -15.27 -6.28
C LEU A 301 25.35 -15.45 -5.30
N ASP A 302 26.26 -16.38 -5.56
CA ASP A 302 27.48 -16.54 -4.77
C ASP A 302 28.35 -15.26 -4.82
N GLN A 303 28.54 -14.68 -6.01
CA GLN A 303 29.29 -13.43 -6.16
C GLN A 303 28.64 -12.26 -5.42
N ILE A 304 27.31 -12.17 -5.40
CA ILE A 304 26.61 -11.15 -4.62
C ILE A 304 26.73 -11.40 -3.12
N ARG A 305 26.65 -12.66 -2.68
CA ARG A 305 26.89 -13.00 -1.28
C ARG A 305 28.30 -12.59 -0.86
N ASP A 306 29.31 -12.75 -1.70
CA ASP A 306 30.68 -12.33 -1.41
C ASP A 306 30.80 -10.80 -1.27
N VAL A 307 30.06 -10.04 -2.08
CA VAL A 307 29.92 -8.57 -1.91
C VAL A 307 29.37 -8.23 -0.52
N PHE A 308 28.44 -9.03 0.01
CA PHE A 308 27.81 -8.80 1.32
C PHE A 308 28.57 -9.40 2.50
N ALA A 309 29.38 -10.42 2.29
CA ALA A 309 30.23 -10.99 3.32
C ALA A 309 31.36 -10.01 3.73
N ASP A 310 31.78 -9.14 2.80
CA ASP A 310 32.76 -8.06 3.04
C ASP A 310 32.14 -6.83 3.74
N ALA A 311 30.82 -6.71 3.80
CA ALA A 311 30.15 -5.65 4.54
C ALA A 311 30.08 -6.06 6.02
N ASP A 312 31.05 -5.59 6.82
CA ASP A 312 31.20 -5.92 8.25
C ASP A 312 29.94 -5.66 9.12
N SER A 313 28.93 -4.95 8.62
CA SER A 313 27.62 -4.79 9.28
C SER A 313 26.51 -4.35 8.31
N ALA A 314 25.25 -4.52 8.73
CA ALA A 314 24.07 -3.98 8.04
C ALA A 314 24.10 -2.43 7.91
N GLU A 315 24.80 -1.75 8.82
CA GLU A 315 24.99 -0.29 8.80
C GLU A 315 26.00 0.12 7.72
N ALA A 316 27.07 -0.66 7.53
CA ALA A 316 28.02 -0.47 6.44
C ALA A 316 27.34 -0.67 5.07
N PHE A 317 26.39 -1.60 5.00
CA PHE A 317 25.57 -1.83 3.81
C PHE A 317 24.62 -0.66 3.51
N ALA A 318 23.89 -0.15 4.52
CA ALA A 318 23.03 1.01 4.35
C ALA A 318 23.83 2.25 3.90
N ALA A 319 25.00 2.48 4.49
CA ALA A 319 25.91 3.57 4.10
C ALA A 319 26.45 3.42 2.66
N ALA A 320 26.71 2.19 2.21
CA ALA A 320 27.13 1.91 0.82
C ALA A 320 26.00 2.15 -0.20
N LEU A 321 24.75 1.83 0.16
CA LEU A 321 23.58 2.14 -0.66
C LEU A 321 23.30 3.65 -0.74
N GLU A 322 23.47 4.39 0.37
CA GLU A 322 23.31 5.84 0.39
C GLU A 322 24.38 6.58 -0.42
N THR A 323 25.64 6.15 -0.34
CA THR A 323 26.72 6.73 -1.15
C THR A 323 26.58 6.44 -2.65
N ALA A 324 25.93 5.34 -3.03
CA ALA A 324 25.57 5.08 -4.42
C ALA A 324 24.50 6.06 -4.97
N GLN A 325 23.69 6.70 -4.13
CA GLN A 325 22.67 7.67 -4.55
C GLN A 325 23.25 9.05 -4.91
N THR A 326 24.44 9.38 -4.39
CA THR A 326 25.07 10.70 -4.58
C THR A 326 25.99 10.79 -5.80
N ASP A 327 26.40 9.65 -6.37
CA ASP A 327 27.37 9.55 -7.47
C ASP A 327 26.74 9.31 -8.86
N GLY A 328 25.41 9.32 -8.96
CA GLY A 328 24.64 9.16 -10.21
C GLY A 328 23.97 10.46 -10.64
#